data_AF-A0A812CBC5-F1
#
_entry.id   AF-A0A812CBC5-F1
#
_cell.length_a   1.000
_cell.length_b   1.000
_cell.length_c   1.000
_cell.angle_alpha   90.00
_cell.angle_beta   90.00
_cell.angle_gamma   90.00
#
_symmetry.space_group_name_H-M   'P 1'
#
loop_
_entity.id
_entity.type
_entity.pdbx_description
1 polymer ?
#
loop_
_entity_poly.entity_id
_entity_poly.type
_entity_poly.pdbx_seq_one_letter_code
_entity_poly.pdbx_strand_id
1 'polypeptide(L)'
;MPKCRLFYIRDENSGYLFLVDTGTQISVIPAKPNMLTRKTDYTLQAANGSSIQTYGETSSTLNLGFRRSFPWVFTIAQVRAPILGADFLAHFNLSVNMSSLSLEDKTTNITKKGITSIYTSTCISATLSEANGMQDLLQKYSQITTPFRYTETVRHNAEHHIDTTGPPTHSSPRRLRPDKYKLAKDEFQHMLDLGII
;
A
#
# COMPACT_ATOMS: atom_id res chain seq x y z
N MET A 1 -4.03 -3.41 -12.45
CA MET A 1 -3.10 -2.59 -11.64
C MET A 1 -3.61 -2.52 -10.19
N PRO A 2 -2.82 -2.90 -9.18
CA PRO A 2 -3.22 -2.70 -7.79
C PRO A 2 -3.47 -1.20 -7.52
N LYS A 3 -4.57 -0.88 -6.85
CA LYS A 3 -4.91 0.49 -6.47
C LYS A 3 -3.83 1.01 -5.51
N CYS A 4 -3.19 2.14 -5.84
CA CYS A 4 -2.24 2.78 -4.93
C CYS A 4 -2.95 3.14 -3.62
N ARG A 5 -2.41 2.68 -2.50
CA ARG A 5 -2.93 2.93 -1.15
C ARG A 5 -2.10 3.95 -0.37
N LEU A 6 -1.08 4.54 -1.00
CA LEU A 6 -0.33 5.62 -0.38
C LEU A 6 -1.20 6.87 -0.31
N PHE A 7 -1.19 7.52 0.84
CA PHE A 7 -1.85 8.79 1.05
C PHE A 7 -0.97 9.74 1.85
N TYR A 8 -1.22 11.02 1.64
CA TYR A 8 -0.47 12.11 2.21
C TYR A 8 -1.36 12.98 3.09
N ILE A 9 -0.80 13.59 4.11
CA ILE A 9 -1.43 14.65 4.89
C ILE A 9 -0.69 15.96 4.61
N ARG A 10 -1.45 17.03 4.39
CA ARG A 10 -0.90 18.35 4.18
C ARG A 10 -0.59 18.99 5.53
N ASP A 11 0.61 19.54 5.65
CA ASP A 11 0.89 20.56 6.66
C ASP A 11 0.43 21.92 6.15
N GLU A 12 -0.53 22.53 6.84
CA GLU A 12 -1.09 23.84 6.46
C GLU A 12 -0.09 24.99 6.64
N ASN A 13 0.95 24.80 7.47
CA ASN A 13 1.97 25.83 7.71
C ASN A 13 2.96 25.94 6.53
N SER A 14 3.54 24.80 6.11
CA SER A 14 4.53 24.77 5.03
C SER A 14 3.96 24.46 3.65
N GLY A 15 2.74 23.92 3.59
CA GLY A 15 2.13 23.38 2.37
C GLY A 15 2.69 22.02 1.94
N TYR A 16 3.66 21.45 2.65
CA TYR A 16 4.22 20.14 2.31
C TYR A 16 3.19 19.01 2.46
N LEU A 17 3.30 18.03 1.57
CA LEU A 17 2.56 16.77 1.62
C LEU A 17 3.44 15.71 2.26
N PHE A 18 3.10 15.31 3.49
CA PHE A 18 3.79 14.26 4.21
C PHE A 18 3.18 12.90 3.89
N LEU A 19 4.01 11.95 3.48
CA LEU A 19 3.61 10.56 3.36
C LEU A 19 3.34 9.98 4.75
N VAL A 20 2.19 9.34 4.93
CA VAL A 20 1.90 8.61 6.17
C VAL A 20 2.41 7.18 6.02
N ASP A 21 3.44 6.82 6.79
CA ASP A 21 4.12 5.54 6.64
C ASP A 21 4.37 4.84 7.96
N THR A 22 3.56 3.81 8.23
CA THR A 22 3.70 2.95 9.41
C THR A 22 4.89 1.98 9.31
N GLY A 23 5.49 1.82 8.13
CA GLY A 23 6.64 0.95 7.88
C GLY A 23 7.99 1.61 8.13
N THR A 24 8.01 2.91 8.46
CA THR A 24 9.24 3.63 8.83
C THR A 24 9.31 3.86 10.32
N GLN A 25 10.47 3.63 10.93
CA GLN A 25 10.65 3.82 12.37
C GLN A 25 10.70 5.30 12.76
N ILE A 26 11.27 6.14 11.89
CA ILE A 26 11.51 7.55 12.18
C ILE A 26 10.89 8.48 11.14
N SER A 27 10.57 9.70 11.55
CA SER A 27 10.04 10.74 10.69
C SER A 27 11.14 11.56 10.05
N VAL A 28 11.02 11.76 8.73
CA VAL A 28 12.08 12.37 7.92
C VAL A 28 11.59 13.50 7.04
N ILE A 29 12.48 14.46 6.75
CA ILE A 29 12.28 15.51 5.76
C ILE A 29 13.39 15.42 4.69
N PRO A 30 13.08 15.69 3.41
CA PRO A 30 14.08 15.70 2.35
C PRO A 30 15.23 16.68 2.61
N ALA A 31 16.45 16.22 2.36
CA ALA A 31 17.62 17.07 2.32
C ALA A 31 17.50 18.11 1.19
N LYS A 32 17.75 19.37 1.51
CA LYS A 32 17.86 20.45 0.52
C LYS A 32 19.30 20.52 0.00
N PRO A 33 19.54 21.04 -1.23
CA PRO A 33 20.89 21.11 -1.80
C PRO A 33 21.94 21.77 -0.89
N ASN A 34 21.54 22.79 -0.14
CA ASN A 34 22.41 23.52 0.79
C ASN A 34 22.74 22.74 2.09
N MET A 35 22.09 21.61 2.35
CA MET A 35 22.29 20.79 3.54
C MET A 35 23.21 19.59 3.28
N LEU A 36 23.51 19.28 2.01
CA LEU A 36 24.23 18.08 1.60
C LEU A 36 25.68 18.02 2.10
N THR A 37 26.23 19.14 2.57
CA THR A 37 27.58 19.23 3.13
C THR A 37 27.67 18.77 4.59
N ARG A 38 26.54 18.71 5.32
CA ARG A 38 26.48 18.24 6.70
C ARG A 38 26.24 16.74 6.67
N LYS A 39 27.27 15.92 6.85
CA LYS A 39 27.07 14.47 7.06
C LYS A 39 26.94 14.18 8.55
N THR A 40 26.01 13.31 8.90
CA THR A 40 25.90 12.73 10.25
C THR A 40 26.69 11.44 10.35
N ASP A 41 26.99 11.03 11.58
CA ASP A 41 27.72 9.79 11.89
C ASP A 41 26.87 8.52 11.71
N TYR A 42 25.58 8.66 11.40
CA TYR A 42 24.68 7.56 11.11
C TYR A 42 24.02 7.71 9.73
N THR A 43 23.42 6.62 9.26
CA THR A 43 22.57 6.54 8.07
C THR A 43 21.31 5.75 8.38
N LEU A 44 20.24 5.94 7.63
CA LEU A 44 19.05 5.08 7.73
C LEU A 44 19.20 3.89 6.78
N GLN A 45 18.40 2.86 7.02
CA GLN A 45 18.37 1.67 6.16
C GLN A 45 16.97 1.47 5.60
N ALA A 46 16.88 1.28 4.29
CA ALA A 46 15.64 0.91 3.62
C ALA A 46 15.35 -0.60 3.78
N ALA A 47 14.11 -1.02 3.49
CA ALA A 47 13.71 -2.42 3.60
C ALA A 47 14.52 -3.38 2.69
N ASN A 48 15.12 -2.89 1.61
CA ASN A 48 16.00 -3.67 0.73
C ASN A 48 17.47 -3.68 1.20
N GLY A 49 17.76 -3.16 2.39
CA GLY A 49 19.11 -3.07 2.96
C GLY A 49 19.94 -1.88 2.46
N SER A 50 19.44 -1.08 1.51
CA SER A 50 20.18 0.09 1.01
C SER A 50 20.28 1.19 2.06
N SER A 51 21.42 1.89 2.07
CA SER A 51 21.67 3.01 2.99
C SER A 51 21.05 4.31 2.45
N ILE A 52 20.40 5.06 3.33
CA ILE A 52 19.85 6.40 3.07
C ILE A 52 20.66 7.39 3.90
N GLN A 53 21.38 8.28 3.22
CA GLN A 53 22.23 9.28 3.86
C GLN A 53 21.38 10.30 4.65
N THR A 54 21.84 10.64 5.85
CA THR A 54 21.26 11.69 6.70
C THR A 54 22.20 12.88 6.85
N TYR A 55 21.58 14.04 7.13
CA TYR A 55 22.23 15.36 7.08
C TYR A 55 21.95 16.25 8.29
N GLY A 56 21.55 15.64 9.40
CA GLY A 56 21.26 16.29 10.67
C GLY A 56 19.77 16.26 11.00
N GLU A 57 19.37 17.15 11.89
CA GLU A 57 18.00 17.24 12.39
C GLU A 57 17.45 18.66 12.22
N THR A 58 16.13 18.78 12.10
CA THR A 58 15.44 20.07 12.08
C THR A 58 14.17 20.01 12.91
N SER A 59 13.96 21.01 13.76
CA SER A 59 12.71 21.17 14.49
C SER A 59 11.68 21.88 13.62
N SER A 60 10.47 21.31 13.54
CA SER A 60 9.34 21.90 12.81
C SER A 60 8.05 21.65 13.57
N THR A 61 7.16 22.64 13.60
CA THR A 61 5.82 22.50 14.18
C THR A 61 4.79 22.36 13.06
N LEU A 62 4.25 21.16 12.90
CA LEU A 62 3.24 20.90 11.87
C LEU A 62 1.85 21.34 12.32
N ASN A 63 1.07 21.81 11.36
CA ASN A 63 -0.36 22.01 11.45
C ASN A 63 -1.05 21.04 10.48
N LEU A 64 -1.41 19.87 10.98
CA LEU A 64 -2.15 18.86 10.21
C LEU A 64 -3.67 19.13 10.20
N GLY A 65 -4.10 20.21 10.87
CA GLY A 65 -5.50 20.64 11.02
C GLY A 65 -6.38 19.73 11.89
N PHE A 66 -5.78 19.03 12.85
CA PHE A 66 -6.49 18.36 13.95
C PHE A 66 -6.79 19.32 15.11
N ARG A 67 -6.83 20.64 14.87
CA ARG A 67 -7.03 21.69 15.90
C ARG A 67 -5.99 21.68 17.02
N ARG A 68 -4.80 21.15 16.76
CA ARG A 68 -3.61 21.24 17.61
C ARG A 68 -2.35 21.27 16.77
N SER A 69 -1.26 21.71 17.38
CA SER A 69 0.07 21.74 16.78
C SER A 69 0.86 20.47 17.12
N PHE A 70 1.78 20.12 16.21
CA PHE A 70 2.63 18.93 16.31
C PHE A 70 4.11 19.34 16.24
N PRO A 71 4.71 19.82 17.34
CA PRO A 71 6.14 20.15 17.40
C PRO A 71 6.98 18.88 17.34
N TRP A 72 7.87 18.76 16.37
CA TRP A 72 8.66 17.55 16.17
C TRP A 72 10.06 17.84 15.63
N VAL A 73 11.02 16.99 16.02
CA VAL A 73 12.39 17.00 15.48
C VAL A 73 12.47 15.94 14.38
N PHE A 74 12.65 16.39 13.14
CA PHE A 74 12.77 15.53 11.98
C PHE A 74 14.23 15.23 11.66
N THR A 75 14.51 14.00 11.27
CA THR A 75 15.79 13.67 10.63
C THR A 75 15.79 14.16 9.18
N ILE A 76 16.84 14.86 8.77
CA ILE A 76 17.04 15.30 7.39
C ILE A 76 17.70 14.14 6.63
N ALA A 77 17.02 13.62 5.61
CA ALA A 77 17.46 12.41 4.89
C ALA A 77 17.40 12.55 3.37
N GLN A 78 18.14 11.71 2.65
CA GLN A 78 18.12 11.62 1.19
C GLN A 78 16.85 10.90 0.68
N VAL A 79 15.70 11.50 0.92
CA VAL A 79 14.38 11.00 0.51
C VAL A 79 13.69 11.97 -0.43
N ARG A 80 12.76 11.48 -1.26
CA ARG A 80 12.05 12.31 -2.27
C ARG A 80 10.89 13.12 -1.69
N ALA A 81 10.27 12.63 -0.61
CA ALA A 81 9.11 13.24 0.03
C ALA A 81 9.28 13.15 1.55
N PRO A 82 8.72 14.10 2.32
CA PRO A 82 8.72 14.00 3.77
C PRO A 82 7.80 12.87 4.23
N ILE A 83 8.16 12.20 5.32
CA ILE A 83 7.50 11.00 5.82
C ILE A 83 7.19 11.20 7.31
N LEU A 84 5.96 10.92 7.71
CA LEU A 84 5.56 10.70 9.09
C LEU A 84 5.68 9.23 9.40
N GLY A 85 6.69 8.90 10.20
CA GLY A 85 6.99 7.54 10.64
C GLY A 85 6.28 7.15 11.92
N ALA A 86 6.53 5.92 12.36
CA ALA A 86 5.93 5.33 13.55
C ALA A 86 6.23 6.13 14.82
N ASP A 87 7.41 6.75 14.93
CA ASP A 87 7.80 7.64 16.03
C ASP A 87 6.81 8.79 16.26
N PHE A 88 6.51 9.55 15.20
CA PHE A 88 5.59 10.67 15.24
C PHE A 88 4.15 10.19 15.44
N LEU A 89 3.74 9.15 14.71
CA LEU A 89 2.39 8.61 14.79
C LEU A 89 2.08 8.11 16.21
N ALA A 90 3.00 7.37 16.83
CA ALA A 90 2.85 6.87 18.18
C ALA A 90 2.89 8.00 19.21
N HIS A 91 3.84 8.94 19.10
CA HIS A 91 4.00 10.04 20.05
C HIS A 91 2.73 10.90 20.15
N PHE A 92 2.08 11.18 19.02
CA PHE A 92 0.89 12.02 18.98
C PHE A 92 -0.44 11.24 19.03
N ASN A 93 -0.39 9.93 19.26
CA ASN A 93 -1.56 9.05 19.32
C ASN A 93 -2.43 9.14 18.05
N LEU A 94 -1.77 9.06 16.89
CA LEU A 94 -2.40 9.12 15.58
C LEU A 94 -2.62 7.70 15.05
N SER A 95 -3.85 7.37 14.66
CA SER A 95 -4.18 6.06 14.06
C SER A 95 -4.40 6.17 12.55
N VAL A 96 -3.78 5.25 11.82
CA VAL A 96 -3.85 5.16 10.35
C VAL A 96 -4.95 4.19 9.93
N ASN A 97 -5.89 4.66 9.12
CA ASN A 97 -6.92 3.82 8.52
C ASN A 97 -6.70 3.69 7.01
N MET A 98 -6.29 2.49 6.58
CA MET A 98 -5.97 2.19 5.18
C MET A 98 -7.21 1.94 4.31
N SER A 99 -8.38 1.63 4.89
CA SER A 99 -9.60 1.39 4.09
C SER A 99 -10.22 2.70 3.64
N SER A 100 -10.23 3.72 4.52
CA SER A 100 -10.69 5.08 4.23
C SER A 100 -9.59 6.03 3.75
N LEU A 101 -8.32 5.58 3.79
CA LEU A 101 -7.13 6.40 3.51
C LEU A 101 -7.14 7.68 4.36
N SER A 102 -7.30 7.51 5.67
CA SER A 102 -7.45 8.61 6.61
C SER A 102 -6.55 8.47 7.82
N LEU A 103 -6.23 9.60 8.43
CA LEU A 103 -5.51 9.70 9.68
C LEU A 103 -6.46 10.25 10.75
N GLU A 104 -6.54 9.58 11.90
CA GLU A 104 -7.35 9.99 13.03
C GLU A 104 -6.45 10.37 14.20
N ASP A 105 -6.72 11.52 14.80
CA ASP A 105 -6.11 11.92 16.06
C ASP A 105 -6.98 11.47 17.22
N LYS A 106 -6.49 10.50 18.00
CA LYS A 106 -7.21 9.93 19.15
C LYS A 106 -7.30 10.89 20.33
N THR A 107 -6.53 11.98 20.34
CA THR A 107 -6.63 13.01 21.38
C THR A 107 -7.80 13.94 21.11
N THR A 108 -8.01 14.32 19.85
CA THR A 108 -9.07 15.27 19.46
C THR A 108 -10.30 14.59 18.87
N ASN A 109 -10.23 13.28 18.59
CA ASN A 109 -11.23 12.49 17.88
C ASN A 109 -11.58 13.05 16.50
N ILE A 110 -10.65 13.76 15.87
CA ILE A 110 -10.82 14.31 14.52
C ILE A 110 -10.16 13.35 13.53
N THR A 111 -10.91 12.99 12.48
CA THR A 111 -10.40 12.20 11.36
C THR A 111 -10.24 13.08 10.13
N LYS A 112 -9.07 13.00 9.50
CA LYS A 112 -8.79 13.65 8.22
C LYS A 112 -8.53 12.62 7.14
N LYS A 113 -9.23 12.79 6.02
CA LYS A 113 -8.97 12.02 4.82
C LYS A 113 -7.67 12.49 4.18
N GLY A 114 -6.83 11.53 3.82
CA GLY A 114 -5.59 11.76 3.12
C GLY A 114 -5.78 12.11 1.66
N ILE A 115 -4.76 12.75 1.10
CA ILE A 115 -4.64 13.05 -0.32
C ILE A 115 -3.98 11.83 -0.98
N THR A 116 -4.67 11.18 -1.90
CA THR A 116 -4.11 10.05 -2.65
C THR A 116 -3.09 10.51 -3.67
N SER A 117 -2.02 9.75 -3.87
CA SER A 117 -1.07 10.01 -4.96
C SER A 117 -1.79 9.97 -6.31
N ILE A 118 -1.68 11.05 -7.08
CA ILE A 118 -2.04 11.08 -8.52
C ILE A 118 -0.87 10.62 -9.40
N TYR A 119 0.34 10.52 -8.84
CA TYR A 119 1.54 10.07 -9.54
C TYR A 119 1.70 8.56 -9.45
N THR A 120 2.38 7.96 -10.43
CA THR A 120 2.91 6.59 -10.41
C THR A 120 3.84 6.44 -9.21
N SER A 121 3.25 6.13 -8.06
CA SER A 121 3.96 6.14 -6.78
C SER A 121 5.11 5.16 -6.79
N THR A 122 6.23 5.55 -6.17
CA THR A 122 7.31 4.65 -5.74
C THR A 122 6.82 3.78 -4.57
N CYS A 123 5.71 3.09 -4.76
CA CYS A 123 5.22 2.06 -3.85
C CYS A 123 5.88 0.74 -4.24
N ILE A 124 6.15 -0.12 -3.26
CA ILE A 124 6.39 -1.53 -3.53
C ILE A 124 5.06 -2.07 -4.07
N SER A 125 4.97 -2.17 -5.37
CA SER A 125 3.84 -2.73 -6.09
C SER A 125 4.34 -3.92 -6.89
N ALA A 126 3.47 -4.92 -7.07
CA ALA A 126 3.73 -5.98 -8.02
C ALA A 126 3.79 -5.36 -9.43
N THR A 127 4.98 -4.97 -9.85
CA THR A 127 5.25 -4.57 -11.22
C THR A 127 5.69 -5.82 -11.98
N LEU A 128 5.13 -5.98 -13.18
CA LEU A 128 5.65 -6.97 -14.12
C LEU A 128 7.06 -6.53 -14.52
N SER A 129 8.02 -7.44 -14.37
CA SER A 129 9.42 -7.19 -14.67
C SER A 129 9.57 -6.76 -16.13
N GLU A 130 10.27 -5.64 -16.33
CA GLU A 130 10.76 -5.06 -17.58
C GLU A 130 9.78 -4.23 -18.43
N ALA A 131 10.31 -3.08 -18.89
CA ALA A 131 9.73 -2.23 -19.92
C ALA A 131 9.97 -2.87 -21.30
N ASN A 132 9.20 -3.90 -21.59
CA ASN A 132 9.06 -4.46 -22.93
C ASN A 132 7.62 -4.18 -23.40
N GLY A 133 7.38 -4.14 -24.71
CA GLY A 133 6.07 -3.77 -25.32
C GLY A 133 4.87 -4.60 -24.84
N MET A 134 5.11 -5.64 -24.03
CA MET A 134 4.11 -6.36 -23.26
C MET A 134 3.43 -5.49 -22.20
N GLN A 135 4.07 -4.46 -21.65
CA GLN A 135 3.42 -3.55 -20.69
C GLN A 135 2.26 -2.79 -21.32
N ASP A 136 2.45 -2.23 -22.51
CA ASP A 136 1.38 -1.53 -23.24
C ASP A 136 0.23 -2.48 -23.55
N LEU A 137 0.55 -3.72 -23.92
CA LEU A 137 -0.43 -4.76 -24.20
C LEU A 137 -1.21 -5.16 -22.94
N LEU A 138 -0.53 -5.40 -21.82
CA LEU A 138 -1.16 -5.79 -20.56
C LEU A 138 -1.91 -4.61 -19.91
N GLN A 139 -1.51 -3.37 -20.17
CA GLN A 139 -2.26 -2.18 -19.79
C GLN A 139 -3.53 -2.03 -20.64
N LYS A 140 -3.41 -2.24 -21.97
CA LYS A 140 -4.54 -2.28 -22.90
C LYS A 140 -5.54 -3.38 -22.54
N TYR A 141 -5.06 -4.52 -22.05
CA TYR A 141 -5.88 -5.66 -21.62
C TYR A 141 -5.77 -5.94 -20.11
N SER A 142 -5.88 -4.87 -19.30
CA SER A 142 -5.71 -4.96 -17.84
C SER A 142 -6.61 -5.97 -17.14
N GLN A 143 -7.75 -6.31 -17.73
CA GLN A 143 -8.67 -7.36 -17.29
C GLN A 143 -8.05 -8.77 -17.20
N ILE A 144 -7.00 -9.05 -17.97
CA ILE A 144 -6.32 -10.36 -17.98
C ILE A 144 -5.44 -10.55 -16.73
N THR A 145 -4.89 -9.46 -16.19
CA THR A 145 -3.96 -9.50 -15.04
C THR A 145 -4.64 -9.16 -13.73
N THR A 146 -5.89 -8.68 -13.77
CA THR A 146 -6.71 -8.50 -12.57
C THR A 146 -7.29 -9.85 -12.14
N PRO A 147 -7.10 -10.26 -10.87
CA PRO A 147 -7.70 -11.49 -10.37
C PRO A 147 -9.22 -11.42 -10.54
N PHE A 148 -9.77 -12.46 -11.17
CA PHE A 148 -11.19 -12.56 -11.52
C PHE A 148 -12.06 -12.45 -10.26
N ARG A 149 -13.02 -11.53 -10.26
CA ARG A 149 -14.05 -11.46 -9.23
C ARG A 149 -15.30 -12.12 -9.78
N TYR A 150 -15.75 -13.20 -9.13
CA TYR A 150 -16.93 -13.97 -9.52
C TYR A 150 -18.26 -13.17 -9.53
N THR A 151 -18.23 -11.89 -9.15
CA THR A 151 -19.40 -11.00 -9.04
C THR A 151 -19.64 -10.13 -10.28
N GLU A 152 -18.78 -10.17 -11.30
CA GLU A 152 -18.96 -9.33 -12.50
C GLU A 152 -19.89 -10.00 -13.53
N THR A 153 -20.82 -9.21 -14.09
CA THR A 153 -21.69 -9.65 -15.19
C THR A 153 -20.86 -9.82 -16.47
N VAL A 154 -20.97 -11.00 -17.10
CA VAL A 154 -20.31 -11.30 -18.38
C VAL A 154 -20.72 -10.26 -19.43
N ARG A 155 -19.73 -9.61 -20.06
CA ARG A 155 -19.95 -8.46 -20.96
C ARG A 155 -20.27 -8.83 -22.41
N HIS A 156 -20.10 -10.10 -22.79
CA HIS A 156 -20.30 -10.57 -24.15
C HIS A 156 -21.44 -11.58 -24.22
N ASN A 157 -22.25 -11.48 -25.28
CA ASN A 157 -23.33 -12.43 -25.58
C ASN A 157 -22.82 -13.76 -26.15
N ALA A 158 -21.50 -14.00 -26.11
CA ALA A 158 -20.91 -15.27 -26.48
C ALA A 158 -21.10 -16.24 -25.31
N GLU A 159 -21.98 -17.21 -25.50
CA GLU A 159 -22.20 -18.32 -24.57
C GLU A 159 -21.48 -19.56 -25.11
N HIS A 160 -20.72 -20.23 -24.22
CA HIS A 160 -20.20 -21.54 -24.53
C HIS A 160 -21.28 -22.57 -24.22
N HIS A 161 -21.94 -23.08 -25.27
CA HIS A 161 -22.86 -24.20 -25.15
C HIS A 161 -22.10 -25.50 -25.37
N ILE A 162 -22.28 -26.46 -24.47
CA ILE A 162 -21.82 -27.83 -24.69
C ILE A 162 -23.05 -28.60 -25.17
N ASP A 163 -23.06 -28.94 -26.47
CA ASP A 163 -24.10 -29.80 -27.04
C ASP A 163 -23.99 -31.20 -26.44
N THR A 164 -24.78 -31.47 -25.39
CA THR A 164 -24.87 -32.81 -24.80
C THR A 164 -26.15 -33.49 -25.26
N THR A 165 -26.04 -34.69 -25.83
CA THR A 165 -27.19 -35.56 -26.13
C THR A 165 -27.35 -36.62 -25.05
N GLY A 166 -28.59 -36.82 -24.59
CA GLY A 166 -28.93 -37.81 -23.56
C GLY A 166 -28.95 -37.24 -22.13
N PRO A 167 -29.39 -38.06 -21.15
CA PRO A 167 -29.47 -37.65 -19.75
C PRO A 167 -28.08 -37.39 -19.15
N PRO A 168 -27.95 -36.47 -18.18
CA PRO A 168 -26.69 -36.21 -17.48
C PRO A 168 -26.09 -37.49 -16.93
N THR A 169 -24.87 -37.81 -17.34
CA THR A 169 -24.12 -38.91 -16.74
C THR A 169 -23.43 -38.38 -15.49
N HIS A 170 -23.76 -38.95 -14.34
CA HIS A 170 -23.09 -38.64 -13.08
C HIS A 170 -22.20 -39.81 -12.67
N SER A 171 -21.02 -39.50 -12.16
CA SER A 171 -20.17 -40.46 -11.46
C SER A 171 -20.13 -40.10 -9.99
N SER A 172 -20.23 -41.09 -9.10
CA SER A 172 -20.07 -40.84 -7.68
C SER A 172 -18.74 -40.12 -7.40
N PRO A 173 -18.73 -39.05 -6.58
CA PRO A 173 -17.50 -38.37 -6.22
C PRO A 173 -16.46 -39.39 -5.73
N ARG A 174 -15.31 -39.45 -6.41
CA ARG A 174 -14.25 -40.35 -5.96
C ARG A 174 -13.66 -39.79 -4.68
N ARG A 175 -13.58 -40.63 -3.65
CA ARG A 175 -12.89 -40.29 -2.42
C ARG A 175 -11.44 -39.94 -2.76
N LEU A 176 -11.00 -38.76 -2.32
CA LEU A 176 -9.60 -38.44 -2.29
C LEU A 176 -8.90 -39.39 -1.32
N ARG A 177 -7.66 -39.78 -1.66
CA ARG A 177 -6.80 -40.44 -0.69
C ARG A 177 -6.64 -39.55 0.56
N PRO A 178 -6.46 -40.12 1.76
CA PRO A 178 -6.46 -39.35 3.01
C PRO A 178 -5.46 -38.19 3.04
N ASP A 179 -4.29 -38.38 2.44
CA ASP A 179 -3.24 -37.37 2.25
C ASP A 179 -3.73 -36.18 1.42
N LYS A 180 -4.32 -36.44 0.25
CA LYS A 180 -4.87 -35.41 -0.63
C LYS A 180 -6.12 -34.75 -0.06
N TYR A 181 -6.95 -35.50 0.66
CA TYR A 181 -8.15 -34.97 1.31
C TYR A 181 -7.77 -33.92 2.37
N LYS A 182 -6.79 -34.24 3.23
CA LYS A 182 -6.32 -33.31 4.26
C LYS A 182 -5.79 -32.03 3.63
N LEU A 183 -4.90 -32.15 2.65
CA LEU A 183 -4.32 -31.00 1.95
C LEU A 183 -5.40 -30.12 1.30
N ALA A 184 -6.34 -30.73 0.58
CA ALA A 184 -7.42 -29.99 -0.07
C ALA A 184 -8.34 -29.29 0.94
N LYS A 185 -8.62 -29.93 2.08
CA LYS A 185 -9.45 -29.36 3.14
C LYS A 185 -8.77 -28.16 3.81
N ASP A 186 -7.47 -28.28 4.10
CA ASP A 186 -6.69 -27.20 4.71
C ASP A 186 -6.61 -25.98 3.77
N GLU A 187 -6.38 -26.21 2.47
CA GLU A 187 -6.38 -25.14 1.46
C GLU A 187 -7.76 -24.47 1.32
N PHE A 188 -8.85 -25.26 1.27
CA PHE A 188 -10.20 -24.71 1.20
C PHE A 188 -10.54 -23.87 2.43
N GLN A 189 -10.14 -24.32 3.62
CA GLN A 189 -10.35 -23.56 4.84
C GLN A 189 -9.56 -22.25 4.81
N HIS A 190 -8.31 -22.28 4.35
CA HIS A 190 -7.51 -21.07 4.17
C HIS A 190 -8.19 -20.08 3.20
N MET A 191 -8.73 -20.57 2.09
CA MET A 191 -9.46 -19.72 1.13
C MET A 191 -10.74 -19.12 1.73
N LEU A 192 -11.47 -19.85 2.58
CA LEU A 192 -12.62 -19.33 3.34
C LEU A 192 -12.19 -18.24 4.32
N ASP A 193 -11.11 -18.47 5.07
CA ASP A 193 -10.59 -17.51 6.06
C ASP A 193 -10.11 -16.21 5.38
N LEU A 194 -9.58 -16.30 4.15
CA LEU A 194 -9.22 -15.17 3.31
C LEU A 194 -10.41 -14.51 2.58
N GLY A 195 -11.61 -15.10 2.66
CA GLY A 195 -12.82 -14.61 1.99
C GLY A 195 -12.78 -14.70 0.45
N ILE A 196 -12.07 -15.69 -0.09
CA ILE A 196 -11.92 -15.91 -1.54
C ILE A 196 -13.13 -16.69 -2.10
N ILE A 197 -13.71 -17.60 -1.31
CA ILE A 197 -14.87 -18.46 -1.61
C ILE A 197 -15.89 -18.40 -0.47
#